data_AF-R9JNB9-F1
#
_entry.id   AF-R9JNB9-F1
#
_cell.length_a   1.000
_cell.length_b   1.000
_cell.length_c   1.000
_cell.angle_alpha   90.00
_cell.angle_beta   90.00
_cell.angle_gamma   90.00
#
_symmetry.space_group_name_H-M   'P 1'
#
loop_
_entity.id
_entity.type
_entity.pdbx_description
1 polymer ?
#
loop_
_entity_poly.entity_id
_entity_poly.type
_entity_poly.pdbx_seq_one_letter_code
_entity_poly.pdbx_strand_id
1 'polypeptide(L)'
;MAKELSMVENNKIGRISRKYFIAIDKAFKTRRLWNIDRWETLEHYKNYRRIINLSKKELMPTMPDWCKKRGDQGVFMGEANLLNEIIIGMSASDYRFKHCLPKDEPVRNHFNNFELQMVAELEKFDTDLIRLQEMYDYEERRKLLAKKYQSLLDNNNFEDNDLE
;
A
#
# COMPACT_ATOMS: atom_id res chain seq x y z
N MET A 1 -27.87 25.15 -4.17
CA MET A 1 -29.23 24.99 -4.75
C MET A 1 -29.86 23.62 -4.52
N ALA A 2 -29.52 22.54 -5.25
CA ALA A 2 -30.26 21.27 -5.14
C ALA A 2 -30.19 20.59 -3.75
N LYS A 3 -29.01 20.63 -3.10
CA LYS A 3 -28.82 20.14 -1.73
C LYS A 3 -29.68 20.91 -0.73
N GLU A 4 -29.64 22.24 -0.76
CA GLU A 4 -30.41 23.14 0.10
C GLU A 4 -31.92 22.96 -0.07
N LEU A 5 -32.41 22.90 -1.31
CA LEU A 5 -33.84 22.64 -1.61
C LEU A 5 -34.31 21.30 -1.04
N SER A 6 -33.53 20.23 -1.24
CA SER A 6 -33.84 18.91 -0.68
C SER A 6 -33.77 18.84 0.85
N MET A 7 -33.05 19.78 1.48
CA MET A 7 -32.93 19.90 2.93
C MET A 7 -34.11 20.64 3.56
N VAL A 8 -34.73 21.57 2.84
CA VAL A 8 -35.90 22.35 3.29
C VAL A 8 -37.22 21.62 3.01
N GLU A 9 -37.34 20.90 1.90
CA GLU A 9 -38.58 20.20 1.55
C GLU A 9 -38.72 18.83 2.24
N ASN A 10 -39.91 18.57 2.82
CA ASN A 10 -40.24 17.30 3.48
C ASN A 10 -41.09 16.38 2.59
N ASN A 11 -40.79 16.32 1.29
CA ASN A 11 -41.41 15.40 0.35
C ASN A 11 -40.57 14.10 0.19
N LYS A 12 -41.16 13.06 -0.40
CA LYS A 12 -40.51 11.75 -0.59
C LYS A 12 -39.20 11.87 -1.38
N ILE A 13 -39.17 12.76 -2.37
CA ILE A 13 -38.01 13.03 -3.23
C ILE A 13 -36.88 13.68 -2.42
N GLY A 14 -37.16 14.73 -1.64
CA GLY A 14 -36.19 15.41 -0.78
C GLY A 14 -35.60 14.49 0.29
N ARG A 15 -36.37 13.53 0.83
CA ARG A 15 -35.83 12.49 1.74
C ARG A 15 -34.83 11.57 1.05
N ILE A 16 -35.12 11.13 -0.18
CA ILE A 16 -34.21 10.29 -0.97
C ILE A 16 -32.95 11.08 -1.33
N SER A 17 -33.08 12.30 -1.83
CA SER A 17 -31.96 13.18 -2.17
C SER A 17 -31.07 13.47 -0.96
N ARG A 18 -31.64 13.73 0.23
CA ARG A 18 -30.87 13.93 1.47
C ARG A 18 -30.10 12.67 1.89
N LYS A 19 -30.72 11.48 1.80
CA LYS A 19 -30.02 10.21 2.05
C LYS A 19 -28.86 10.01 1.07
N TYR A 20 -29.07 10.33 -0.20
CA TYR A 20 -28.04 10.27 -1.22
C TYR A 20 -26.89 11.23 -0.91
N PHE A 21 -27.17 12.52 -0.64
CA PHE A 21 -26.13 13.50 -0.30
C PHE A 21 -25.40 13.16 0.99
N ILE A 22 -26.08 12.62 2.01
CA ILE A 22 -25.43 12.15 3.25
C ILE A 22 -24.53 10.94 2.95
N ALA A 23 -24.97 9.99 2.12
CA ALA A 23 -24.16 8.83 1.75
C ALA A 23 -22.91 9.27 0.96
N ILE A 24 -23.06 10.21 0.03
CA ILE A 24 -21.95 10.80 -0.73
C ILE A 24 -21.04 11.61 0.20
N ASP A 25 -21.55 12.46 1.08
CA ASP A 25 -20.74 13.22 2.04
C ASP A 25 -20.01 12.29 3.01
N LYS A 26 -20.64 11.19 3.45
CA LYS A 26 -20.00 10.18 4.30
C LYS A 26 -18.89 9.47 3.53
N ALA A 27 -19.18 8.99 2.32
CA ALA A 27 -18.19 8.38 1.45
C ALA A 27 -17.03 9.34 1.13
N PHE A 28 -17.33 10.62 0.89
CA PHE A 28 -16.35 11.67 0.58
C PHE A 28 -15.54 12.11 1.81
N LYS A 29 -16.14 12.21 2.99
CA LYS A 29 -15.41 12.46 4.25
C LYS A 29 -14.52 11.29 4.63
N THR A 30 -15.00 10.05 4.45
CA THR A 30 -14.16 8.85 4.52
C THR A 30 -13.03 8.90 3.50
N ARG A 31 -13.28 9.51 2.32
CA ARG A 31 -12.25 9.80 1.30
C ARG A 31 -11.32 10.95 1.68
N ARG A 32 -11.70 11.93 2.51
CA ARG A 32 -10.85 13.12 2.77
C ARG A 32 -9.70 12.86 3.75
N LEU A 33 -9.71 11.72 4.44
CA LEU A 33 -8.54 11.16 5.13
C LEU A 33 -7.71 10.23 4.22
N TRP A 34 -8.07 10.13 2.94
CA TRP A 34 -7.54 9.13 2.01
C TRP A 34 -7.42 9.72 0.59
N ASN A 35 -6.21 10.16 0.23
CA ASN A 35 -5.76 10.62 -1.09
C ASN A 35 -5.54 12.14 -1.20
N ILE A 36 -4.43 12.60 -0.65
CA ILE A 36 -3.53 13.40 -1.49
C ILE A 36 -2.72 12.35 -2.27
N ASP A 37 -3.10 12.19 -3.54
CA ASP A 37 -2.36 11.50 -4.62
C ASP A 37 -1.80 10.07 -4.41
N ARG A 38 -2.68 9.09 -4.17
CA ARG A 38 -2.31 7.65 -4.26
C ARG A 38 -2.43 7.09 -5.69
N TRP A 39 -2.67 7.89 -6.72
CA TRP A 39 -2.87 7.34 -8.06
C TRP A 39 -1.63 6.55 -8.51
N GLU A 40 -0.44 7.12 -8.33
CA GLU A 40 0.82 6.46 -8.63
C GLU A 40 1.03 5.21 -7.76
N THR A 41 0.84 5.30 -6.44
CA THR A 41 0.96 4.14 -5.54
C THR A 41 -0.02 3.01 -5.91
N LEU A 42 -1.25 3.33 -6.29
CA LEU A 42 -2.24 2.34 -6.69
C LEU A 42 -1.92 1.73 -8.05
N GLU A 43 -1.38 2.51 -8.98
CA GLU A 43 -0.98 2.01 -10.29
C GLU A 43 0.28 1.13 -10.21
N HIS A 44 1.27 1.55 -9.44
CA HIS A 44 2.45 0.73 -9.12
C HIS A 44 2.04 -0.57 -8.44
N TYR A 45 1.15 -0.51 -7.44
CA TYR A 45 0.64 -1.71 -6.79
C TYR A 45 -0.12 -2.65 -7.75
N LYS A 46 -0.95 -2.11 -8.66
CA LYS A 46 -1.64 -2.93 -9.69
C LYS A 46 -0.63 -3.65 -10.60
N ASN A 47 0.37 -2.93 -11.09
CA ASN A 47 1.39 -3.50 -11.95
C ASN A 47 2.21 -4.55 -11.21
N TYR A 48 2.65 -4.24 -9.99
CA TYR A 48 3.39 -5.15 -9.13
C TYR A 48 2.59 -6.43 -8.86
N ARG A 49 1.32 -6.30 -8.46
CA ARG A 49 0.42 -7.44 -8.25
C ARG A 49 0.24 -8.29 -9.51
N ARG A 50 0.17 -7.66 -10.68
CA ARG A 50 0.09 -8.36 -11.97
C ARG A 50 1.36 -9.19 -12.20
N ILE A 51 2.54 -8.62 -11.96
CA ILE A 51 3.82 -9.32 -12.13
C ILE A 51 3.97 -10.47 -11.13
N ILE A 52 3.67 -10.26 -9.84
CA ILE A 52 3.64 -11.35 -8.84
C ILE A 52 2.73 -12.48 -9.30
N ASN A 53 1.52 -12.16 -9.79
CA ASN A 53 0.57 -13.18 -10.22
C ASN A 53 1.06 -13.97 -11.44
N LEU A 54 1.81 -13.33 -12.35
CA LEU A 54 2.40 -13.99 -13.52
C LEU A 54 3.58 -14.89 -13.12
N SER A 55 4.41 -14.44 -12.18
CA SER A 55 5.64 -15.13 -11.73
C SER A 55 5.44 -16.00 -10.48
N LYS A 56 4.20 -16.25 -10.06
CA LYS A 56 3.92 -16.91 -8.78
C LYS A 56 4.48 -18.32 -8.67
N LYS A 57 4.59 -19.03 -9.79
CA LYS A 57 5.07 -20.42 -9.81
C LYS A 57 6.57 -20.48 -9.53
N GLU A 58 7.28 -19.46 -10.01
CA GLU A 58 8.71 -19.27 -9.86
C GLU A 58 9.04 -18.69 -8.47
N LEU A 59 8.19 -17.82 -7.93
CA LEU A 59 8.34 -17.24 -6.59
C LEU A 59 8.02 -18.23 -5.46
N MET A 60 7.01 -19.09 -5.62
CA MET A 60 6.55 -19.96 -4.53
C MET A 60 7.63 -20.89 -3.92
N PRO A 61 8.54 -21.51 -4.69
CA PRO A 61 9.61 -22.35 -4.16
C PRO A 61 10.61 -21.60 -3.28
N THR A 62 10.84 -20.31 -3.52
CA THR A 62 11.84 -19.49 -2.81
C THR A 62 11.26 -18.80 -1.57
N MET A 63 9.94 -18.74 -1.48
CA MET A 63 9.23 -18.11 -0.37
C MET A 63 9.48 -18.80 0.99
N PRO A 64 9.34 -18.06 2.10
CA PRO A 64 9.36 -18.64 3.45
C PRO A 64 8.29 -19.73 3.65
N ASP A 65 8.53 -20.68 4.54
CA ASP A 65 7.61 -21.81 4.79
C ASP A 65 6.19 -21.39 5.18
N TRP A 66 6.05 -20.28 5.93
CA TRP A 66 4.75 -19.77 6.33
C TRP A 66 3.93 -19.25 5.13
N CYS A 67 4.60 -18.75 4.08
CA CYS A 67 3.96 -18.39 2.81
C CYS A 67 3.56 -19.65 2.06
N LYS A 68 4.47 -20.61 1.90
CA LYS A 68 4.22 -21.86 1.15
C LYS A 68 3.00 -22.61 1.66
N LYS A 69 2.81 -22.67 2.98
CA LYS A 69 1.63 -23.31 3.62
C LYS A 69 0.29 -22.69 3.22
N ARG A 70 0.28 -21.44 2.73
CA ARG A 70 -0.92 -20.70 2.30
C ARG A 70 -1.11 -20.68 0.78
N GLY A 71 -0.25 -21.35 0.01
CA GLY A 71 -0.30 -21.39 -1.45
C GLY A 71 -0.23 -20.00 -2.08
N ASP A 72 -1.06 -19.76 -3.10
CA ASP A 72 -1.10 -18.49 -3.86
C ASP A 72 -1.29 -17.26 -2.97
N GLN A 73 -2.15 -17.36 -1.94
CA GLN A 73 -2.36 -16.25 -0.99
C GLN A 73 -1.09 -15.93 -0.19
N GLY A 74 -0.29 -16.96 0.11
CA GLY A 74 0.97 -16.82 0.81
C GLY A 74 1.99 -16.00 0.04
N VAL A 75 2.04 -16.12 -1.29
CA VAL A 75 2.94 -15.32 -2.15
C VAL A 75 2.63 -13.83 -1.98
N PHE A 76 1.37 -13.42 -2.17
CA PHE A 76 0.99 -12.01 -2.02
C PHE A 76 1.22 -11.47 -0.60
N MET A 77 0.97 -12.30 0.43
CA MET A 77 1.24 -11.90 1.81
C MET A 77 2.73 -11.76 2.10
N GLY A 78 3.56 -12.66 1.56
CA GLY A 78 5.02 -12.63 1.66
C GLY A 78 5.58 -11.35 1.06
N GLU A 79 5.24 -11.06 -0.20
CA GLU A 79 5.69 -9.85 -0.90
C GLU A 79 5.24 -8.56 -0.19
N ALA A 80 3.98 -8.50 0.26
CA ALA A 80 3.51 -7.34 1.02
C ALA A 80 4.25 -7.16 2.35
N ASN A 81 4.51 -8.26 3.08
CA ASN A 81 5.26 -8.22 4.33
C ASN A 81 6.73 -7.86 4.10
N LEU A 82 7.36 -8.36 3.03
CA LEU A 82 8.74 -8.05 2.66
C LEU A 82 8.97 -6.55 2.56
N LEU A 83 8.14 -5.88 1.75
CA LEU A 83 8.23 -4.43 1.55
C LEU A 83 7.92 -3.65 2.83
N ASN A 84 6.91 -4.08 3.59
CA ASN A 84 6.58 -3.42 4.84
C ASN A 84 7.74 -3.54 5.83
N GLU A 85 8.27 -4.74 6.07
CA GLU A 85 9.37 -4.98 7.00
C GLU A 85 10.61 -4.14 6.69
N ILE A 86 10.92 -3.95 5.40
CA ILE A 86 12.05 -3.10 4.99
C ILE A 86 11.79 -1.63 5.34
N ILE A 87 10.58 -1.12 5.11
CA ILE A 87 10.25 0.29 5.33
C ILE A 87 10.10 0.62 6.82
N ILE A 88 9.29 -0.17 7.55
CA ILE A 88 8.95 0.09 8.95
C ILE A 88 9.86 -0.62 9.96
N GLY A 89 10.74 -1.52 9.51
CA GLY A 89 11.67 -2.26 10.36
C GLY A 89 11.05 -3.37 11.21
N MET A 90 9.77 -3.71 10.99
CA MET A 90 9.06 -4.74 11.75
C MET A 90 7.96 -5.41 10.92
N SER A 91 7.46 -6.56 11.37
CA SER A 91 6.38 -7.24 10.66
C SER A 91 5.08 -6.43 10.71
N ALA A 92 4.21 -6.62 9.72
CA ALA A 92 2.87 -6.00 9.72
C ALA A 92 2.04 -6.41 10.96
N SER A 93 2.32 -7.58 11.55
CA SER A 93 1.67 -8.02 12.79
C SER A 93 2.13 -7.20 13.99
N ASP A 94 3.44 -7.00 14.11
CA ASP A 94 4.04 -6.23 15.21
C ASP A 94 3.66 -4.76 15.12
N TYR A 95 3.62 -4.20 13.90
CA TYR A 95 3.13 -2.85 13.67
C TYR A 95 1.68 -2.68 14.13
N ARG A 96 0.79 -3.61 13.76
CA ARG A 96 -0.62 -3.56 14.24
C ARG A 96 -0.70 -3.60 15.76
N PHE A 97 0.08 -4.46 16.39
CA PHE A 97 0.12 -4.56 17.85
C PHE A 97 0.59 -3.25 18.49
N LYS A 98 1.72 -2.70 18.01
CA LYS A 98 2.33 -1.46 18.50
C LYS A 98 1.40 -0.25 18.37
N HIS A 99 0.63 -0.19 17.28
CA HIS A 99 -0.27 0.94 16.98
C HIS A 99 -1.73 0.68 17.37
N CYS A 100 -2.02 -0.42 18.09
CA CYS A 100 -3.37 -0.82 18.51
C CYS A 100 -4.39 -0.87 17.36
N LEU A 101 -3.96 -1.35 16.19
CA LEU A 101 -4.78 -1.39 14.99
C LEU A 101 -5.69 -2.64 14.94
N PRO A 102 -6.90 -2.53 14.38
CA PRO A 102 -7.76 -3.67 14.08
C PRO A 102 -7.08 -4.71 13.18
N LYS A 103 -7.45 -5.98 13.35
CA LYS A 103 -6.87 -7.10 12.59
C LYS A 103 -7.06 -6.97 11.08
N ASP A 104 -8.21 -6.45 10.66
CA ASP A 104 -8.61 -6.39 9.25
C ASP A 104 -8.25 -5.05 8.58
N GLU A 105 -7.59 -4.14 9.31
CA GLU A 105 -7.18 -2.85 8.78
C GLU A 105 -5.83 -2.95 8.02
N PRO A 106 -5.75 -2.46 6.77
CA PRO A 106 -4.49 -2.42 6.04
C PRO A 106 -3.47 -1.49 6.71
N VAL A 107 -2.31 -2.05 7.07
CA VAL A 107 -1.23 -1.32 7.77
C VAL A 107 -0.77 -0.08 7.00
N ARG A 108 -0.68 -0.15 5.68
CA ARG A 108 -0.27 0.97 4.82
C ARG A 108 -1.25 2.16 4.84
N ASN A 109 -2.44 2.03 5.42
CA ASN A 109 -3.33 3.16 5.65
C ASN A 109 -2.79 4.13 6.70
N HIS A 110 -1.91 3.66 7.56
CA HIS A 110 -1.30 4.43 8.65
C HIS A 110 0.11 4.91 8.31
N PHE A 111 0.57 4.66 7.09
CA PHE A 111 1.86 5.14 6.62
C PHE A 111 1.80 6.64 6.33
N ASN A 112 2.85 7.35 6.72
CA ASN A 112 3.05 8.76 6.36
C ASN A 112 3.46 8.89 4.87
N ASN A 113 3.57 10.12 4.36
CA ASN A 113 3.86 10.36 2.95
C ASN A 113 5.23 9.79 2.51
N PHE A 114 6.24 9.91 3.37
CA PHE A 114 7.57 9.36 3.10
C PHE A 114 7.51 7.82 2.99
N GLU A 115 6.87 7.16 3.95
CA GLU A 115 6.69 5.70 3.93
C GLU A 115 5.91 5.24 2.69
N LEU A 116 4.88 5.98 2.25
CA LEU A 116 4.13 5.69 1.04
C LEU A 116 4.95 5.88 -0.25
N GLN A 117 5.81 6.91 -0.29
CA GLN A 117 6.75 7.10 -1.39
C GLN A 117 7.74 5.93 -1.47
N MET A 118 8.26 5.49 -0.32
CA MET A 118 9.15 4.32 -0.24
C MET A 118 8.46 3.04 -0.69
N VAL A 119 7.16 2.86 -0.38
CA VAL A 119 6.37 1.74 -0.93
C VAL A 119 6.38 1.80 -2.46
N ALA A 120 6.06 2.94 -3.07
CA ALA A 120 6.00 3.05 -4.53
C ALA A 120 7.36 2.77 -5.21
N GLU A 121 8.44 3.32 -4.66
CA GLU A 121 9.81 3.11 -5.16
C GLU A 121 10.24 1.64 -5.06
N LEU A 122 9.98 1.00 -3.92
CA LEU A 122 10.36 -0.40 -3.73
C LEU A 122 9.46 -1.37 -4.51
N GLU A 123 8.17 -1.09 -4.67
CA GLU A 123 7.28 -1.89 -5.55
C GLU A 123 7.74 -1.84 -7.01
N LYS A 124 8.14 -0.66 -7.48
CA LYS A 124 8.70 -0.50 -8.83
C LYS A 124 10.00 -1.26 -8.98
N PHE A 125 10.93 -1.12 -8.03
CA PHE A 125 12.21 -1.81 -8.07
C PHE A 125 12.05 -3.33 -8.01
N ASP A 126 11.20 -3.85 -7.13
CA ASP A 126 10.93 -5.28 -7.03
C ASP A 126 10.26 -5.84 -8.29
N THR A 127 9.36 -5.04 -8.89
CA THR A 127 8.79 -5.36 -10.20
C THR A 127 9.88 -5.56 -11.25
N ASP A 128 10.89 -4.68 -11.29
CA ASP A 128 11.99 -4.77 -12.26
C ASP A 128 12.91 -5.96 -11.96
N LEU A 129 13.18 -6.27 -10.69
CA LEU A 129 13.93 -7.47 -10.29
C LEU A 129 13.24 -8.74 -10.80
N ILE A 130 11.93 -8.87 -10.58
CA ILE A 130 11.17 -10.06 -10.98
C ILE A 130 11.03 -10.13 -12.50
N ARG A 131 10.66 -9.02 -13.15
CA ARG A 131 10.27 -9.03 -14.57
C ARG A 131 11.46 -8.95 -15.52
N LEU A 132 12.46 -8.14 -15.20
CA LEU A 132 13.58 -7.86 -16.12
C LEU A 132 14.81 -8.71 -15.81
N GLN A 133 15.02 -9.03 -14.53
CA GLN A 133 16.19 -9.79 -14.08
C GLN A 133 15.85 -11.25 -13.75
N GLU A 134 14.57 -11.64 -13.85
CA GLU A 134 14.08 -12.98 -13.50
C GLU A 134 14.53 -13.44 -12.10
N MET A 135 14.63 -12.49 -11.17
CA MET A 135 15.16 -12.74 -9.84
C MET A 135 14.07 -13.25 -8.91
N TYR A 136 13.92 -14.57 -8.80
CA TYR A 136 12.84 -15.17 -8.02
C TYR A 136 13.20 -15.50 -6.58
N ASP A 137 14.47 -15.47 -6.19
CA ASP A 137 14.87 -15.76 -4.80
C ASP A 137 14.42 -14.67 -3.82
N TYR A 138 13.68 -15.08 -2.79
CA TYR A 138 13.07 -14.16 -1.82
C TYR A 138 14.12 -13.44 -0.96
N GLU A 139 15.15 -14.15 -0.51
CA GLU A 139 16.17 -13.59 0.39
C GLU A 139 17.18 -12.73 -0.37
N GLU A 140 17.49 -13.06 -1.62
CA GLU A 140 18.30 -12.21 -2.49
C GLU A 140 17.57 -10.89 -2.79
N ARG A 141 16.29 -10.95 -3.20
CA ARG A 141 15.50 -9.72 -3.41
C ARG A 141 15.38 -8.90 -2.13
N ARG A 142 15.18 -9.54 -0.97
CA ARG A 142 15.16 -8.86 0.33
C ARG A 142 16.42 -8.03 0.58
N LYS A 143 17.61 -8.59 0.31
CA LYS A 143 18.88 -7.86 0.47
C LYS A 143 19.00 -6.68 -0.48
N LEU A 144 18.60 -6.85 -1.74
CA LEU A 144 18.66 -5.77 -2.73
C LEU A 144 17.66 -4.65 -2.42
N LEU A 145 16.44 -4.99 -2.02
CA LEU A 145 15.42 -4.02 -1.61
C LEU A 145 15.87 -3.25 -0.37
N ALA A 146 16.45 -3.92 0.63
CA ALA A 146 17.00 -3.25 1.81
C ALA A 146 18.14 -2.28 1.44
N LYS A 147 19.04 -2.70 0.53
CA LYS A 147 20.11 -1.82 0.02
C LYS A 147 19.56 -0.62 -0.76
N LYS A 148 18.54 -0.84 -1.59
CA LYS A 148 17.86 0.24 -2.33
C LYS A 148 17.20 1.22 -1.37
N TYR A 149 16.51 0.72 -0.34
CA TYR A 149 15.88 1.54 0.69
C TYR A 149 16.92 2.41 1.43
N GLN A 150 18.05 1.82 1.86
CA GLN A 150 19.11 2.59 2.50
C GLN A 150 19.65 3.70 1.58
N SER A 151 19.90 3.39 0.30
CA SER A 151 20.34 4.40 -0.66
C SER A 151 19.32 5.52 -0.87
N LEU A 152 18.02 5.23 -0.79
CA LEU A 152 16.97 6.25 -0.86
C LEU A 152 16.94 7.11 0.41
N LEU A 153 17.15 6.52 1.59
CA LEU A 153 17.27 7.26 2.85
C LEU A 153 18.45 8.22 2.81
N ASP A 154 19.62 7.73 2.38
CA ASP A 154 20.84 8.53 2.30
C ASP A 154 20.61 9.74 1.37
N ASN A 155 20.01 9.53 0.19
CA ASN A 155 19.73 10.61 -0.77
C ASN A 155 18.72 11.65 -0.24
N ASN A 156 17.66 11.23 0.45
CA ASN A 156 16.68 12.18 1.02
C ASN A 156 17.32 13.04 2.13
N ASN A 157 18.22 12.46 2.92
CA ASN A 157 18.92 13.21 3.98
C ASN A 157 19.87 14.28 3.41
N PHE A 158 20.32 14.17 2.16
CA PHE A 158 21.12 15.21 1.52
C PHE A 158 20.27 16.41 1.07
N GLU A 159 19.04 16.19 0.62
CA GLU A 159 18.14 17.28 0.17
C GLU A 159 17.69 18.20 1.31
N ASP A 160 17.56 17.68 2.54
CA ASP A 160 17.22 18.48 3.72
C ASP A 160 18.41 19.29 4.28
N ASN A 161 19.66 18.88 4.00
CA ASN A 161 20.87 19.57 4.50
C ASN A 161 21.35 20.70 3.59
N ASP A 162 20.89 20.79 2.35
CA ASP A 162 21.24 21.86 1.40
C ASP A 162 20.33 23.11 1.55
N LEU A 163 19.48 23.16 2.58
CA LEU A 163 18.55 24.27 2.87
C LEU A 163 18.88 25.05 4.16
N GLU A 164 20.04 24.82 4.79
CA GLU A 164 20.55 25.63 5.92
C GLU A 164 21.55 26.72 5.49
#